data_AF-A0AAW0I817-F1
#
_entry.id   AF-A0AAW0I817-F1
#
_cell.length_a   1.000
_cell.length_b   1.000
_cell.length_c   1.000
_cell.angle_alpha   90.00
_cell.angle_beta   90.00
_cell.angle_gamma   90.00
#
_symmetry.space_group_name_H-M   'P 1'
#
loop_
_entity.id
_entity.type
_entity.pdbx_description
1 polymer ?
#
loop_
_entity_poly.entity_id
_entity_poly.type
_entity_poly.pdbx_seq_one_letter_code
_entity_poly.pdbx_strand_id
1 'polypeptide(L)' 'MYPSNKKKKVWREEKERLLKMTLEERRKEYIRDYVPLSTIVSWKEEMRSKGQNDGKFLRTISRHMFFLYISCKTIVDRYE' A
#
# COMPACT_ATOMS: atom_id res chain seq x y z
N MET A 1 14.38 24.84 -19.38
CA MET A 1 13.36 24.63 -18.33
C MET A 1 12.84 23.21 -18.47
N TYR A 2 13.04 22.32 -17.49
CA TYR A 2 12.49 20.95 -17.56
C TYR A 2 10.95 21.02 -17.64
N PRO A 3 10.25 20.16 -18.41
CA PRO A 3 8.80 20.23 -18.53
C PRO A 3 8.13 19.71 -17.25
N SER A 4 8.19 20.50 -16.20
CA SER A 4 7.60 20.27 -14.89
C SER A 4 6.09 20.49 -14.96
N ASN A 5 5.33 19.44 -15.33
CA ASN A 5 4.00 19.11 -14.79
C ASN A 5 3.20 18.08 -15.61
N LYS A 6 3.63 17.73 -16.83
CA LYS A 6 2.85 16.79 -17.67
C LYS A 6 2.66 15.42 -16.99
N LYS A 7 3.71 14.90 -16.35
CA LYS A 7 3.66 13.64 -15.59
C LYS A 7 2.73 13.70 -14.38
N LYS A 8 2.58 14.87 -13.76
CA LYS A 8 1.67 15.05 -12.60
C LYS A 8 0.20 14.94 -12.97
N LYS A 9 -0.16 15.28 -14.21
CA LYS A 9 -1.51 15.14 -14.73
C LYS A 9 -1.84 13.67 -15.02
N VAL A 10 -0.92 12.96 -15.67
CA VAL A 10 -1.12 11.55 -16.04
C VAL A 10 -1.34 10.63 -14.83
N TRP A 11 -0.55 10.77 -13.75
CA TRP A 11 -0.76 9.93 -12.57
C TRP A 11 -2.06 10.25 -11.83
N ARG A 12 -2.53 11.51 -11.86
CA ARG A 12 -3.78 11.92 -11.23
C ARG A 12 -4.99 11.36 -11.97
N GLU A 13 -4.99 11.47 -13.30
CA GLU A 13 -6.05 10.91 -14.15
C GLU A 13 -6.14 9.39 -14.01
N GLU A 14 -5.00 8.69 -14.04
CA GLU A 14 -4.97 7.24 -13.86
C GLU A 14 -5.38 6.82 -12.43
N LYS A 15 -4.97 7.59 -11.40
CA LYS A 15 -5.42 7.37 -10.02
C LYS A 15 -6.94 7.51 -9.90
N GLU A 16 -7.54 8.54 -10.48
CA GLU A 16 -9.00 8.72 -10.48
C GLU A 16 -9.72 7.62 -11.24
N ARG A 17 -9.19 7.18 -12.40
CA ARG A 17 -9.74 6.05 -13.16
C ARG A 17 -9.76 4.78 -12.32
N LEU A 18 -8.63 4.42 -11.72
CA LEU A 18 -8.49 3.22 -10.90
C LEU A 18 -9.35 3.26 -9.63
N LEU A 19 -9.59 4.44 -9.06
CA LEU A 19 -10.46 4.60 -7.88
C LEU A 19 -11.95 4.49 -8.20
N LYS A 20 -12.37 4.86 -9.42
CA LYS A 20 -13.77 4.77 -9.87
C LYS A 20 -14.17 3.36 -10.33
N MET A 21 -13.20 2.53 -10.69
CA MET A 21 -13.45 1.14 -11.11
C MET A 21 -13.76 0.22 -9.93
N THR A 22 -14.57 -0.79 -10.19
CA THR A 22 -14.84 -1.87 -9.22
C THR A 22 -13.64 -2.81 -9.09
N LEU A 23 -13.59 -3.55 -7.98
CA LEU A 23 -12.50 -4.48 -7.68
C LEU A 23 -12.39 -5.59 -8.75
N GLU A 24 -13.53 -6.00 -9.29
CA GLU A 24 -13.68 -7.02 -10.34
C GLU A 24 -13.10 -6.55 -11.67
N GLU A 25 -13.36 -5.30 -12.06
CA GLU A 25 -12.80 -4.72 -13.28
C GLU A 25 -11.30 -4.50 -13.15
N ARG A 26 -10.82 -4.06 -11.97
CA ARG A 26 -9.38 -3.93 -11.72
C ARG A 26 -8.63 -5.25 -11.83
N ARG A 27 -9.23 -6.35 -11.37
CA ARG A 27 -8.61 -7.69 -11.42
C ARG A 27 -8.38 -8.20 -12.85
N LYS A 28 -9.19 -7.77 -13.82
CA LYS A 28 -9.02 -8.14 -15.24
C LYS A 28 -7.77 -7.50 -15.87
N GLU A 29 -7.33 -6.35 -15.35
CA GLU A 29 -6.14 -5.64 -15.84
C GLU A 29 -4.84 -6.13 -15.16
N TYR A 30 -4.91 -7.09 -14.23
CA TYR A 30 -3.72 -7.59 -13.56
C TYR A 30 -2.92 -8.50 -14.48
N ILE A 31 -1.68 -8.10 -14.77
CA ILE A 31 -0.73 -8.87 -15.59
C ILE A 31 -0.19 -10.09 -14.83
N ARG A 32 -0.30 -10.11 -13.50
CA ARG A 32 0.25 -11.15 -12.62
C ARG A 32 -0.82 -11.71 -11.70
N ASP A 33 -0.58 -12.94 -11.24
CA ASP A 33 -1.36 -13.54 -10.16
C ASP A 33 -1.40 -12.62 -8.94
N TYR A 34 -2.58 -12.50 -8.34
CA TYR A 34 -2.81 -11.66 -7.17
C TYR A 34 -3.17 -12.51 -5.96
N VAL A 35 -2.73 -12.07 -4.79
CA VAL A 35 -3.10 -12.68 -3.51
C VAL A 35 -4.29 -11.92 -2.92
N PRO A 36 -5.47 -12.53 -2.78
CA PRO A 36 -6.62 -11.87 -2.18
C PRO A 36 -6.42 -11.67 -0.68
N LEU A 37 -6.89 -10.54 -0.16
CA LEU A 37 -6.74 -10.19 1.25
C LEU A 37 -7.34 -11.24 2.20
N SER A 38 -8.42 -11.91 1.78
CA SER A 38 -9.06 -12.98 2.55
C SER A 38 -8.18 -14.20 2.80
N THR A 39 -7.16 -14.43 1.95
CA THR A 39 -6.21 -15.53 2.12
C THR A 39 -5.02 -15.16 2.99
N ILE A 40 -4.83 -13.87 3.27
CA ILE A 40 -3.76 -13.37 4.13
C ILE A 40 -4.25 -13.46 5.57
N VAL A 41 -3.63 -14.34 6.35
CA VAL A 41 -3.96 -14.52 7.77
C VAL A 41 -3.60 -13.25 8.53
N SER A 42 -4.49 -12.81 9.43
CA SER A 42 -4.17 -11.66 10.29
C SER A 42 -3.12 -12.05 11.33
N TRP A 43 -2.26 -11.10 11.70
CA TRP A 43 -1.28 -11.34 12.78
C TRP A 43 -1.95 -11.78 14.10
N LYS A 44 -3.17 -11.31 14.37
CA LYS A 44 -3.98 -11.74 15.53
C LYS A 44 -4.37 -13.22 15.46
N GLU A 45 -4.58 -13.75 14.27
CA GLU A 45 -4.86 -15.18 14.04
C GLU A 45 -3.58 -16.01 14.09
N GLU A 46 -2.48 -15.51 13.57
CA GLU A 46 -1.18 -16.19 13.59
C GLU A 46 -0.60 -16.28 15.01
N MET A 47 -0.68 -15.20 15.80
CA MET A 47 -0.18 -15.16 17.18
C MET A 47 -1.04 -15.96 18.17
N ARG A 48 -2.29 -16.29 17.83
CA ARG A 48 -3.08 -17.25 18.62
C ARG A 48 -2.46 -18.65 18.63
N SER A 49 -1.61 -18.97 17.65
CA SER A 49 -0.94 -20.26 17.51
C SER A 49 0.46 -20.31 18.15
N LYS A 50 1.08 -19.16 18.43
CA LYS A 50 2.45 -19.06 18.95
C LYS A 50 2.51 -18.11 20.14
N GLY A 51 2.40 -18.67 21.35
CA GLY A 51 2.51 -17.90 22.59
C GLY A 51 3.87 -17.19 22.73
N GLN A 52 3.82 -15.91 23.12
CA GLN A 52 4.90 -15.04 23.58
C GLN A 52 5.86 -14.46 22.52
N ASN A 53 5.65 -13.20 22.10
CA ASN A 53 6.69 -12.12 22.02
C ASN A 53 6.12 -10.72 21.67
N ASP A 54 4.92 -10.42 22.17
CA ASP A 54 4.01 -9.46 21.52
C ASP A 54 4.42 -7.99 21.71
N GLY A 55 5.00 -7.63 22.86
CA GLY A 55 5.23 -6.23 23.22
C GLY A 55 6.42 -5.56 22.54
N LYS A 56 7.46 -6.30 22.14
CA LYS A 56 8.64 -5.72 21.47
C LYS A 56 8.48 -5.73 19.96
N PHE A 57 7.87 -6.79 19.42
CA PHE A 57 7.64 -6.94 17.98
C PHE A 57 6.64 -5.93 17.43
N LEU A 58 5.51 -5.71 18.12
CA LEU A 58 4.52 -4.70 17.71
C LEU A 58 5.10 -3.29 17.69
N ARG A 59 5.97 -2.95 18.66
CA ARG A 59 6.68 -1.66 18.67
C ARG A 59 7.63 -1.49 17.48
N THR A 60 8.31 -2.57 17.07
CA THR A 60 9.19 -2.56 15.90
C THR A 60 8.40 -2.43 14.60
N ILE A 61 7.26 -3.14 14.47
CA ILE A 61 6.36 -3.00 13.31
C ILE A 61 5.79 -1.58 13.26
N SER A 62 5.28 -1.05 14.37
CA SER A 62 4.74 0.31 14.40
C SER A 62 5.78 1.35 14.00
N ARG A 63 7.05 1.20 14.43
CA ARG A 63 8.15 2.09 13.98
C ARG A 63 8.43 1.95 12.49
N HIS A 64 8.47 0.73 11.95
CA HIS A 64 8.69 0.52 10.51
C HIS A 64 7.53 1.05 9.67
N MET A 65 6.29 0.77 10.05
CA MET A 65 5.10 1.28 9.37
C MET A 65 5.04 2.80 9.39
N PHE A 66 5.43 3.42 10.52
CA PHE A 66 5.55 4.88 10.59
C PHE A 66 6.64 5.40 9.66
N PHE A 67 7.81 4.76 9.63
CA PHE A 67 8.91 5.16 8.75
C PHE A 67 8.55 5.02 7.26
N LEU A 68 7.85 3.94 6.90
CA LEU A 68 7.33 3.71 5.55
C LEU A 68 6.25 4.74 5.20
N TYR A 69 5.33 5.05 6.11
CA TYR A 69 4.31 6.07 5.90
C TYR A 69 4.92 7.45 5.66
N ILE A 70 5.88 7.87 6.50
CA ILE A 70 6.60 9.13 6.32
C ILE A 70 7.37 9.12 5.00
N SER A 71 8.09 8.04 4.68
CA SER A 71 8.84 7.94 3.43
C SER A 71 7.91 8.01 2.20
N CYS A 72 6.80 7.29 2.20
CA CYS A 72 5.80 7.35 1.13
C CYS A 72 5.17 8.74 1.03
N LYS A 73 4.83 9.38 2.15
CA LYS A 73 4.24 10.72 2.17
C LYS A 73 5.23 11.75 1.64
N THR A 74 6.48 11.73 2.09
CA THR A 74 7.55 12.59 1.57
C THR A 74 7.83 12.35 0.09
N ILE A 75 7.75 11.11 -0.40
CA ILE A 75 7.87 10.82 -1.83
C ILE A 75 6.70 11.44 -2.60
N VAL A 76 5.46 11.22 -2.14
CA VAL A 76 4.25 11.77 -2.80
C VAL A 76 4.28 13.30 -2.80
N ASP A 77 4.61 13.93 -1.68
CA ASP A 77 4.70 15.39 -1.55
C ASP A 77 5.82 15.99 -2.42
N ARG A 78 6.92 15.23 -2.66
CA ARG A 78 7.99 15.66 -3.58
C ARG A 78 7.58 15.60 -5.04
N TYR A 79 6.54 14.82 -5.37
CA TYR A 79 5.98 14.71 -6.71
C TYR A 79 4.68 15.51 -6.90
N GLU A 80 4.26 16.31 -5.92
CA GLU A 80 3.16 17.28 -6.01
C GLU A 80 3.65 18.71 -6.24
#